data_AF-A0A8J6TXC0-F1
#
_entry.id   AF-A0A8J6TXC0-F1
#
_cell.length_a   1.000
_cell.length_b   1.000
_cell.length_c   1.000
_cell.angle_alpha   90.00
_cell.angle_beta   90.00
_cell.angle_gamma   90.00
#
_symmetry.space_group_name_H-M   'P 1'
#
loop_
_entity.id
_entity.type
_entity.pdbx_description
1 polymer ?
#
loop_
_entity_poly.entity_id
_entity_poly.type
_entity_poly.pdbx_seq_one_letter_code
_entity_poly.pdbx_strand_id
1 'polypeptide(L)' 'MEMVLYTVIAVVLYLVSDRILGYLESMYGKVLPYRSVIFFVIILILAVTVFSIMENIMMPEDGALLNNGSYPWSGR' A
#
# COMPACT_ATOMS: atom_id res chain seq x y z
N MET A 1 -18.08 -4.25 -3.96
CA MET A 1 -17.66 -2.98 -3.30
C MET A 1 -16.14 -2.80 -3.32
N GLU A 2 -15.35 -3.87 -3.15
CA GLU A 2 -13.89 -3.81 -2.97
C GLU A 2 -13.11 -3.26 -4.17
N MET A 3 -13.54 -3.59 -5.39
CA MET A 3 -12.91 -3.08 -6.63
C MET A 3 -12.95 -1.54 -6.73
N VAL A 4 -14.01 -0.91 -6.18
CA VAL A 4 -14.14 0.55 -6.11
C VAL A 4 -13.13 1.13 -5.14
N LEU A 5 -12.94 0.50 -3.96
CA LEU A 5 -11.95 0.94 -2.98
C LEU A 5 -10.53 0.89 -3.55
N TYR A 6 -10.15 -0.20 -4.22
CA TYR A 6 -8.84 -0.31 -4.86
C TYR A 6 -8.63 0.76 -5.94
N THR A 7 -9.68 1.07 -6.71
CA THR A 7 -9.63 2.12 -7.73
C THR A 7 -9.47 3.50 -7.11
N VAL A 8 -10.21 3.80 -6.04
CA VAL A 8 -10.11 5.06 -5.29
C VAL A 8 -8.71 5.20 -4.70
N ILE A 9 -8.17 4.15 -4.10
CA ILE A 9 -6.80 4.12 -3.56
C ILE A 9 -5.79 4.41 -4.67
N ALA A 10 -5.93 3.81 -5.85
CA ALA A 10 -5.04 4.08 -6.99
C ALA A 10 -5.09 5.55 -7.43
N VAL A 11 -6.29 6.16 -7.49
CA VAL A 11 -6.45 7.59 -7.82
C VAL A 11 -5.82 8.50 -6.75
N VAL A 12 -6.02 8.18 -5.46
CA VAL A 12 -5.43 8.92 -4.34
C VAL A 12 -3.91 8.82 -4.38
N LEU A 13 -3.36 7.62 -4.57
CA LEU A 13 -1.93 7.38 -4.72
C LEU A 13 -1.32 8.19 -5.86
N TYR A 14 -2.02 8.29 -6.99
CA TYR A 14 -1.59 9.09 -8.13
C TYR A 14 -1.52 10.59 -7.79
N LEU A 15 -2.57 11.13 -7.18
CA LEU A 15 -2.63 12.53 -6.76
C LEU A 15 -1.56 12.88 -5.72
N VAL A 16 -1.34 11.99 -4.74
CA VAL A 16 -0.30 12.16 -3.71
C VAL A 16 1.09 12.09 -4.34
N SER A 17 1.32 11.17 -5.27
CA SER A 17 2.60 11.05 -5.97
C SER A 17 2.94 12.31 -6.77
N ASP A 18 1.96 12.90 -7.47
CA ASP A 18 2.17 14.12 -8.25
C ASP A 18 2.49 15.32 -7.34
N ARG A 19 1.81 15.43 -6.18
CA ARG A 19 2.11 16.43 -5.15
C ARG A 19 3.52 16.28 -4.59
N ILE A 20 3.95 15.06 -4.27
CA ILE A 20 5.30 14.79 -3.75
C ILE A 20 6.35 15.15 -4.79
N LEU A 21 6.11 14.81 -6.06
CA LEU A 21 7.02 15.14 -7.16
C LEU A 21 7.17 16.66 -7.32
N GLY A 22 6.07 17.41 -7.32
CA GLY A 22 6.10 18.87 -7.36
C GLY A 22 6.80 19.48 -6.14
N TYR A 23 6.64 18.87 -4.96
CA TYR A 23 7.34 19.28 -3.75
C TYR A 23 8.86 19.03 -3.84
N LEU A 24 9.26 17.88 -4.38
CA LEU A 24 10.66 17.56 -4.64
C LEU A 24 11.28 18.54 -5.66
N GLU A 25 10.56 18.86 -6.74
CA GLU A 25 10.99 19.84 -7.74
C GLU A 25 11.14 21.24 -7.13
N SER A 26 10.20 21.65 -6.27
CA SER A 26 10.27 22.92 -5.55
C SER A 26 11.45 22.97 -4.58
N MET A 27 11.80 21.85 -3.94
CA MET A 27 12.92 21.77 -2.99
C MET A 27 14.27 21.74 -3.72
N TYR A 28 14.34 21.12 -4.90
CA TYR A 28 15.55 21.07 -5.72
C TYR A 28 15.79 22.35 -6.54
N GLY A 29 14.76 23.18 -6.74
CA GLY A 29 14.84 24.42 -7.50
C GLY A 29 15.08 24.23 -9.02
N LYS A 30 14.98 23.00 -9.52
CA LYS A 30 15.13 22.63 -10.93
C LYS A 30 14.14 21.52 -11.29
N VAL A 31 13.60 21.59 -12.50
CA VAL A 31 12.82 20.50 -13.10
C VAL A 31 13.73 19.28 -13.26
N LEU A 32 13.30 18.16 -12.68
CA LEU A 32 14.07 16.93 -12.70
C LEU A 32 14.05 16.33 -14.13
N PRO A 33 15.22 16.03 -14.74
CA PRO A 33 15.28 15.53 -16.11
C PRO A 33 14.60 14.15 -16.30
N TYR A 34 14.40 13.40 -15.21
CA TYR A 34 13.75 12.09 -15.20
C TYR A 34 12.41 12.09 -14.46
N ARG A 35 11.61 13.15 -14.63
CA ARG A 35 10.32 13.35 -13.94
C ARG A 35 9.41 12.12 -13.97
N SER A 36 9.29 11.44 -15.12
CA SER A 36 8.47 10.22 -15.25
C SER A 36 9.02 9.02 -14.45
N VAL A 37 10.35 8.86 -14.40
CA VAL A 37 10.98 7.77 -13.65
C VAL A 37 10.83 8.01 -12.15
N ILE A 38 11.03 9.25 -11.70
CA ILE A 38 10.88 9.62 -10.29
C ILE A 38 9.42 9.48 -9.85
N PHE A 39 8.48 9.93 -10.68
CA PHE A 39 7.06 9.70 -10.46
C PHE A 39 6.74 8.20 -10.30
N PHE A 40 7.27 7.37 -11.20
CA PHE A 40 7.07 5.92 -11.17
C PHE A 40 7.63 5.29 -9.88
N VAL A 41 8.82 5.70 -9.44
CA VAL A 41 9.42 5.19 -8.21
C VAL A 41 8.60 5.63 -6.98
N ILE A 42 8.14 6.89 -6.93
CA ILE A 42 7.32 7.41 -5.83
C ILE A 42 6.00 6.63 -5.73
N ILE A 43 5.26 6.47 -6.83
CA ILE A 43 3.97 5.78 -6.81
C ILE A 43 4.14 4.30 -6.48
N LEU A 44 5.23 3.67 -6.93
CA LEU A 44 5.53 2.27 -6.63
C LEU A 44 5.81 2.07 -5.14
N ILE A 45 6.64 2.93 -4.52
CA ILE A 45 6.91 2.87 -3.07
C ILE A 45 5.62 3.09 -2.28
N LEU A 46 4.82 4.09 -2.65
CA LEU A 46 3.55 4.38 -2.00
C LEU A 46 2.55 3.22 -2.16
N ALA A 47 2.46 2.62 -3.34
CA ALA A 47 1.59 1.47 -3.57
C ALA A 47 1.98 0.30 -2.66
N VAL A 48 3.26 -0.10 -2.65
CA VAL A 48 3.77 -1.15 -1.75
C VAL A 48 3.47 -0.83 -0.29
N THR A 49 3.69 0.42 0.12
CA THR A 49 3.40 0.88 1.49
C THR A 49 1.91 0.73 1.84
N VAL A 50 1.01 1.17 0.95
CA VAL A 50 -0.43 1.08 1.18
C VAL A 50 -0.90 -0.37 1.22
N PHE A 51 -0.43 -1.22 0.31
CA PHE A 51 -0.76 -2.66 0.33
C PHE A 51 -0.25 -3.34 1.60
N SER A 52 0.97 -3.04 2.04
CA SER A 52 1.53 -3.59 3.27
C SER A 52 0.76 -3.14 4.52
N ILE A 53 0.32 -1.88 4.57
CA ILE A 53 -0.54 -1.38 5.65
C ILE A 53 -1.89 -2.10 5.62
N MET A 54 -2.48 -2.30 4.44
CA MET A 54 -3.74 -3.04 4.33
C MET A 54 -3.58 -4.47 4.82
N GLU A 55 -2.53 -5.19 4.43
CA GLU A 55 -2.25 -6.55 4.90
C GLU A 55 -2.15 -6.61 6.43
N ASN A 56 -1.36 -5.72 7.05
CA ASN A 56 -1.23 -5.69 8.51
C ASN A 56 -2.54 -5.36 9.25
N ILE A 57 -3.42 -4.57 8.65
CA ILE A 57 -4.72 -4.21 9.28
C ILE A 57 -5.77 -5.29 9.01
N MET A 58 -5.75 -5.95 7.85
CA MET A 58 -6.73 -6.98 7.47
C MET A 58 -6.43 -8.37 8.02
N MET A 59 -5.24 -8.61 8.57
CA MET A 59 -4.80 -9.91 9.08
C MET A 59 -4.74 -9.90 10.62
N PRO A 60 -5.87 -10.01 11.33
CA PRO A 60 -5.91 -10.09 12.78
C PRO A 60 -5.62 -11.52 13.26
N GLU A 61 -4.34 -11.86 13.40
CA GLU A 61 -3.85 -12.88 14.37
C GLU A 61 -4.63 -14.23 14.47
N ASP A 62 -5.05 -14.83 13.36
CA ASP A 62 -5.61 -16.19 13.32
C ASP A 62 -4.60 -17.26 13.84
N GLY A 63 -3.31 -16.89 13.85
CA GLY A 63 -2.20 -17.75 14.30
C GLY A 63 -2.22 -18.10 15.79
N ALA A 64 -3.00 -17.40 16.61
CA ALA A 64 -3.16 -17.74 18.03
C ALA A 64 -4.03 -19.00 18.26
N LEU A 65 -4.92 -19.34 17.31
CA LEU A 65 -5.81 -20.49 17.43
C LEU A 65 -5.21 -21.78 16.85
N LEU A 66 -4.16 -21.70 16.03
CA LEU A 66 -3.48 -22.86 15.45
C LEU A 66 -2.26 -23.32 16.26
N ASN A 67 -1.74 -22.49 17.17
CA ASN A 67 -0.63 -22.84 18.06
C ASN A 67 -1.09 -23.66 19.29
N ASN A 68 -2.35 -23.51 19.71
CA ASN A 68 -2.94 -24.34 20.75
C ASN A 68 -3.56 -25.60 20.11
N GLY A 69 -2.76 -26.67 20.03
CA GLY A 69 -3.09 -27.95 19.40
C GLY A 69 -4.31 -28.67 19.98
N SER A 70 -5.50 -28.15 19.72
CA SER A 70 -6.77 -28.69 20.20
C SER A 70 -7.78 -28.76 19.05
N TYR A 71 -7.61 -29.70 18.12
CA TYR A 71 -8.71 -30.13 17.26
C TYR A 71 -9.65 -30.99 18.14
N PRO A 72 -10.88 -30.55 18.48
CA PRO A 72 -11.72 -31.29 19.42
C PRO A 72 -12.64 -32.32 18.72
N TRP A 73 -12.48 -32.55 17.42
CA TRP A 73 -13.35 -33.47 16.69
C TRP A 73 -12.92 -34.92 16.84
N SER A 74 -13.36 -35.52 17.95
CA SER A 74 -13.65 -36.95 18.07
C SER A 74 -15.16 -37.19 17.96
N GLY A 75 -15.56 -38.04 17.01
CA GLY A 75 -16.94 -38.52 16.82
C GLY A 75 -17.66 -37.83 15.66
N ARG A 76 -18.06 -38.49 14.58
CA ARG A 76 -18.37 -39.90 14.31
C ARG A 76 -17.88 -40.29 12.93
#